data_AF-A0A1H9WTD3-F1
#
_entry.id   AF-A0A1H9WTD3-F1
#
_cell.length_a   1.000
_cell.length_b   1.000
_cell.length_c   1.000
_cell.angle_alpha   90.00
_cell.angle_beta   90.00
_cell.angle_gamma   90.00
#
_symmetry.space_group_name_H-M   'P 1'
#
loop_
_entity.id
_entity.type
_entity.pdbx_description
1 polymer ?
#
loop_
_entity_poly.entity_id
_entity_poly.type
_entity_poly.pdbx_seq_one_letter_code
_entity_poly.pdbx_strand_id
1 'polypeptide(L)'
;MNNKKYIYIISALCVLLMTSGCTNESPSGDSDTNEEQPSETNNAQPSETNQGNTITTDDDSENTDTEILIVIDQTPKPIEGNSFDFIINQVPEGFALAQMQWISKDNLIVNSVQDAIRNGANGEDGFYISGNGQYSGFIYPDMMKGDEGQVVFLFIDAQDNDLTWKKKLTLSPSANSQEGSKDENAVENPQDTLEQYILAITNQDAGKLVELYGGSYNGLVNLFSETDPNDKQKLFEQYLNMMPKISLKEVLEQTEVSKDEYKFVITLEQEDGSLFETREIDTLTDKITYTVKRVDGKLKMMELPHGQLSY
;
A
#
# COMPACT_ATOMS: atom_id res chain seq x y z
N MET A 1 13.56 -17.91 66.24
CA MET A 1 13.29 -17.37 64.88
C MET A 1 12.88 -18.55 64.01
N ASN A 2 11.59 -18.61 63.72
CA ASN A 2 10.77 -19.70 63.19
C ASN A 2 10.07 -19.10 61.94
N ASN A 3 9.78 -19.73 60.79
CA ASN A 3 9.78 -21.11 60.34
C ASN A 3 9.84 -21.17 58.80
N LYS A 4 10.16 -22.37 58.31
CA LYS A 4 10.38 -22.81 56.93
C LYS A 4 9.09 -22.95 56.10
N LYS A 5 9.24 -22.80 54.78
CA LYS A 5 8.72 -23.62 53.66
C LYS A 5 7.25 -24.12 53.71
N TYR A 6 6.44 -23.62 52.78
CA TYR A 6 5.31 -24.34 52.15
C TYR A 6 5.64 -24.39 50.64
N ILE A 7 6.07 -25.51 50.06
CA ILE A 7 5.34 -26.72 49.64
C ILE A 7 4.36 -26.46 48.49
N TYR A 8 4.74 -27.02 47.34
CA TYR A 8 3.99 -27.26 46.11
C TYR A 8 2.75 -28.15 46.33
N ILE A 9 1.82 -28.12 45.35
CA ILE A 9 1.09 -29.27 44.71
C ILE A 9 -0.42 -28.97 44.56
N ILE A 10 -0.88 -29.03 43.30
CA ILE A 10 -2.05 -29.72 42.71
C ILE A 10 -2.09 -29.22 41.22
N SER A 11 -1.50 -29.91 40.23
CA SER A 11 -1.98 -31.11 39.50
C SER A 11 -3.30 -30.84 38.75
N ALA A 12 -3.27 -30.54 37.45
CA ALA A 12 -3.40 -31.47 36.31
C ALA A 12 -4.82 -32.01 36.06
N LEU A 13 -5.45 -31.58 34.95
CA LEU A 13 -6.52 -32.21 34.12
C LEU A 13 -7.11 -31.07 33.24
N CYS A 14 -7.33 -31.12 31.93
CA CYS A 14 -7.67 -32.23 31.04
C CYS A 14 -7.02 -32.06 29.65
N VAL A 15 -6.47 -33.17 29.14
CA VAL A 15 -6.22 -33.43 27.73
C VAL A 15 -7.41 -34.24 27.19
N LEU A 16 -7.65 -34.12 25.87
CA LEU A 16 -8.52 -34.90 24.98
C LEU A 16 -9.96 -34.41 24.78
N LEU A 17 -10.33 -34.34 23.50
CA LEU A 17 -11.62 -34.52 22.79
C LEU A 17 -11.54 -33.59 21.54
N MET A 18 -11.55 -34.00 20.26
CA MET A 18 -11.83 -35.25 19.55
C MET A 18 -11.17 -35.17 18.17
N THR A 19 -10.41 -36.21 17.78
CA THR A 19 -10.22 -36.58 16.38
C THR A 19 -11.45 -37.37 15.93
N SER A 20 -12.05 -37.01 14.80
CA SER A 20 -12.96 -37.90 14.06
C SER A 20 -12.75 -37.67 12.57
N GLY A 21 -12.04 -38.60 11.94
CA GLY A 21 -12.12 -38.84 10.52
C GLY A 21 -13.11 -39.99 10.25
N CYS A 22 -13.79 -39.90 9.11
CA CYS A 22 -14.31 -40.94 8.22
C CYS A 22 -15.11 -40.19 7.13
N THR A 23 -14.60 -40.05 5.90
CA THR A 23 -14.74 -40.96 4.74
C THR A 23 -16.19 -41.34 4.42
N ASN A 24 -16.65 -40.99 3.21
CA ASN A 24 -17.43 -41.79 2.26
C ASN A 24 -17.47 -41.02 0.92
N GLU A 25 -16.73 -41.49 -0.09
CA GLU A 25 -17.23 -42.29 -1.23
C GLU A 25 -18.08 -41.47 -2.23
N SER A 26 -17.46 -41.07 -3.35
CA SER A 26 -18.16 -40.97 -4.63
C SER A 26 -18.32 -42.38 -5.21
N PRO A 27 -19.42 -42.62 -5.96
CA PRO A 27 -19.19 -42.90 -7.38
C PRO A 27 -20.29 -42.35 -8.31
N SER A 28 -19.86 -42.07 -9.56
CA SER A 28 -20.62 -42.15 -10.84
C SER A 28 -21.90 -41.28 -10.99
N GLY A 29 -22.08 -40.43 -12.00
CA GLY A 29 -21.72 -40.56 -13.42
C GLY A 29 -22.82 -41.32 -14.17
N ASP A 30 -23.82 -40.63 -14.72
CA ASP A 30 -24.25 -40.74 -16.13
C ASP A 30 -25.30 -39.67 -16.50
N SER A 31 -25.48 -39.52 -17.81
CA SER A 31 -25.99 -38.39 -18.59
C SER A 31 -27.46 -38.56 -19.02
N ASP A 32 -28.01 -37.47 -19.58
CA ASP A 32 -29.14 -37.41 -20.54
C ASP A 32 -30.56 -37.73 -20.02
N THR A 33 -31.66 -37.04 -20.36
CA THR A 33 -32.01 -36.09 -21.45
C THR A 33 -33.37 -35.40 -21.13
N ASN A 34 -33.61 -34.22 -21.74
CA ASN A 34 -34.86 -33.56 -22.25
C ASN A 34 -36.25 -33.94 -21.65
N GLU A 35 -37.28 -33.09 -21.52
CA GLU A 35 -37.86 -31.94 -22.25
C GLU A 35 -39.06 -31.49 -21.35
N GLU A 36 -39.46 -30.23 -21.12
CA GLU A 36 -40.34 -29.39 -21.96
C GLU A 36 -40.79 -28.17 -21.09
N GLN A 37 -40.91 -26.99 -21.73
CA GLN A 37 -41.62 -25.76 -21.27
C GLN A 37 -43.16 -26.00 -21.22
N PRO A 38 -44.09 -25.11 -20.72
CA PRO A 38 -43.94 -23.65 -20.56
C PRO A 38 -44.70 -22.94 -19.39
N SER A 39 -44.43 -21.63 -19.30
CA SER A 39 -45.36 -20.50 -19.04
C SER A 39 -45.64 -19.97 -17.61
N GLU A 40 -45.31 -18.67 -17.48
CA GLU A 40 -46.14 -17.55 -16.98
C GLU A 40 -46.30 -17.25 -15.46
N THR A 41 -45.75 -16.08 -15.05
CA THR A 41 -46.52 -14.89 -14.59
C THR A 41 -46.06 -14.21 -13.27
N ASN A 42 -45.78 -12.91 -13.40
CA ASN A 42 -45.94 -11.75 -12.49
C ASN A 42 -44.95 -11.43 -11.33
N ASN A 43 -44.28 -10.28 -11.54
CA ASN A 43 -44.35 -9.03 -10.76
C ASN A 43 -44.04 -9.04 -9.26
N ALA A 44 -42.95 -8.34 -8.87
CA ALA A 44 -42.99 -7.28 -7.84
C ALA A 44 -41.68 -6.47 -7.78
N GLN A 45 -41.80 -5.17 -8.07
CA GLN A 45 -40.94 -4.07 -7.61
C GLN A 45 -41.08 -3.89 -6.09
N PRO A 46 -40.10 -3.30 -5.35
CA PRO A 46 -40.14 -1.87 -4.98
C PRO A 46 -38.74 -1.21 -5.06
N SER A 47 -38.56 -0.07 -5.72
CA SER A 47 -38.87 1.31 -5.31
C SER A 47 -37.86 1.93 -4.34
N GLU A 48 -37.10 2.88 -4.89
CA GLU A 48 -36.35 3.95 -4.23
C GLU A 48 -37.23 4.82 -3.33
N THR A 49 -36.65 5.43 -2.29
CA THR A 49 -37.01 6.79 -1.87
C THR A 49 -35.81 7.51 -1.24
N ASN A 50 -35.51 8.69 -1.78
CA ASN A 50 -34.53 9.68 -1.35
C ASN A 50 -35.00 10.49 -0.11
N GLN A 51 -34.05 10.90 0.74
CA GLN A 51 -33.96 12.19 1.47
C GLN A 51 -32.68 12.10 2.34
N GLY A 52 -31.64 12.93 2.23
CA GLY A 52 -31.57 14.34 1.88
C GLY A 52 -31.59 15.18 3.15
N ASN A 53 -30.44 15.39 3.80
CA ASN A 53 -30.26 16.58 4.64
C ASN A 53 -28.80 17.05 4.67
N THR A 54 -28.61 18.28 4.18
CA THR A 54 -27.38 19.07 4.19
C THR A 54 -27.52 20.11 5.30
N ILE A 55 -26.52 20.24 6.19
CA ILE A 55 -26.27 21.50 6.91
C ILE A 55 -24.75 21.73 6.97
N THR A 56 -24.33 22.91 6.52
CA THR A 56 -22.99 23.52 6.69
C THR A 56 -23.04 24.61 7.76
N THR A 57 -22.07 24.56 8.68
CA THR A 57 -21.32 25.62 9.42
C THR A 57 -22.00 26.94 9.79
N ASP A 58 -22.13 27.27 11.10
CA ASP A 58 -21.13 28.03 11.90
C ASP A 58 -21.69 28.37 13.32
N ASP A 59 -20.80 28.20 14.29
CA ASP A 59 -20.60 28.81 15.62
C ASP A 59 -21.70 28.96 16.70
N ASP A 60 -21.26 28.53 17.89
CA ASP A 60 -21.58 28.90 19.28
C ASP A 60 -22.77 28.28 20.07
N SER A 61 -22.33 27.63 21.17
CA SER A 61 -22.95 27.47 22.48
C SER A 61 -23.99 26.37 22.78
N GLU A 62 -23.47 25.40 23.54
CA GLU A 62 -24.09 24.70 24.69
C GLU A 62 -25.11 23.59 24.43
N ASN A 63 -24.59 22.36 24.30
CA ASN A 63 -25.25 21.18 24.86
C ASN A 63 -24.19 20.18 25.35
N THR A 64 -24.24 19.82 26.63
CA THR A 64 -23.39 18.81 27.24
C THR A 64 -23.88 17.42 26.84
N ASP A 65 -23.27 16.80 25.81
CA ASP A 65 -23.19 15.34 25.64
C ASP A 65 -22.17 15.00 24.52
N THR A 66 -21.03 14.48 24.97
CA THR A 66 -19.89 13.86 24.26
C THR A 66 -19.80 14.02 22.73
N GLU A 67 -19.08 15.04 22.28
CA GLU A 67 -18.63 15.15 20.88
C GLU A 67 -17.55 14.09 20.56
N ILE A 68 -17.51 13.59 19.31
CA ILE A 68 -16.42 12.76 18.80
C ILE A 68 -15.20 13.65 18.55
N LEU A 69 -14.09 13.38 19.21
CA LEU A 69 -12.84 14.13 19.06
C LEU A 69 -11.78 13.27 18.37
N ILE A 70 -11.44 13.64 17.14
CA ILE A 70 -10.37 13.03 16.36
C ILE A 70 -9.35 14.10 15.96
N VAL A 71 -8.09 13.85 16.24
CA VAL A 71 -6.96 14.67 15.79
C VAL A 71 -6.37 13.99 14.56
N ILE A 72 -6.20 14.76 13.47
CA ILE A 72 -5.46 14.33 12.28
C ILE A 72 -4.16 15.11 12.23
N ASP A 73 -3.04 14.42 12.19
CA ASP A 73 -1.70 15.01 12.05
C ASP A 73 -1.14 14.70 10.66
N GLN A 74 -1.08 15.75 9.82
CA GLN A 74 -0.50 15.69 8.48
C GLN A 74 0.94 16.24 8.45
N THR A 75 1.59 16.36 9.62
CA THR A 75 2.99 16.79 9.70
C THR A 75 3.83 15.83 8.88
N PRO A 76 4.53 16.32 7.85
CA PRO A 76 5.32 15.46 6.99
C PRO A 76 6.36 14.69 7.78
N LYS A 77 6.37 13.37 7.60
CA LYS A 77 7.29 12.48 8.30
C LYS A 77 8.47 12.14 7.40
N PRO A 78 9.72 12.42 7.80
CA PRO A 78 10.88 12.20 6.95
C PRO A 78 11.17 10.73 6.61
N ILE A 79 10.61 9.77 7.36
CA ILE A 79 10.98 8.34 7.31
C ILE A 79 9.77 7.44 6.96
N GLU A 80 8.54 7.89 7.15
CA GLU A 80 7.32 7.05 7.08
C GLU A 80 6.52 7.20 5.77
N GLY A 81 7.20 7.53 4.66
CA GLY A 81 6.57 7.67 3.34
C GLY A 81 5.41 8.69 3.34
N ASN A 82 4.47 8.55 2.42
CA ASN A 82 3.29 9.41 2.43
C ASN A 82 2.26 8.87 3.40
N SER A 83 2.07 9.59 4.49
CA SER A 83 1.10 9.22 5.49
C SER A 83 0.54 10.45 6.21
N PHE A 84 -0.55 10.22 6.94
CA PHE A 84 -0.96 11.07 8.05
C PHE A 84 -1.33 10.20 9.24
N ASP A 85 -1.14 10.71 10.45
CA ASP A 85 -1.59 10.05 11.67
C ASP A 85 -2.98 10.51 12.07
N PHE A 86 -3.66 9.67 12.83
CA PHE A 86 -4.84 10.08 13.56
C PHE A 86 -4.87 9.52 14.98
N ILE A 87 -5.50 10.27 15.88
CA ILE A 87 -5.76 9.85 17.25
C ILE A 87 -7.23 10.11 17.57
N ILE A 88 -7.92 9.07 18.01
CA ILE A 88 -9.29 9.16 18.52
C ILE A 88 -9.20 9.44 20.01
N ASN A 89 -9.43 10.69 20.40
CA ASN A 89 -9.33 11.13 21.79
C ASN A 89 -10.63 10.88 22.56
N GLN A 90 -11.77 10.97 21.87
CA GLN A 90 -13.07 10.84 22.51
C GLN A 90 -14.10 10.25 21.53
N VAL A 91 -14.91 9.33 22.04
CA VAL A 91 -16.08 8.75 21.38
C VAL A 91 -17.19 8.68 22.44
N PRO A 92 -18.46 8.90 22.07
CA PRO A 92 -19.60 8.67 22.97
C PRO A 92 -19.59 7.28 23.60
N GLU A 93 -20.10 7.18 24.84
CA GLU A 93 -20.20 5.90 25.54
C GLU A 93 -21.04 4.90 24.73
N GLY A 94 -20.56 3.66 24.63
CA GLY A 94 -21.23 2.57 23.90
C GLY A 94 -20.88 2.49 22.41
N PHE A 95 -20.27 3.52 21.83
CA PHE A 95 -19.83 3.53 20.44
C PHE A 95 -18.37 3.08 20.31
N ALA A 96 -18.09 2.28 19.27
CA ALA A 96 -16.74 1.85 18.92
C ALA A 96 -16.46 2.11 17.44
N LEU A 97 -15.20 2.36 17.10
CA LEU A 97 -14.78 2.50 15.70
C LEU A 97 -15.10 1.21 14.96
N ALA A 98 -15.81 1.32 13.84
CA ALA A 98 -16.16 0.19 12.99
C ALA A 98 -15.39 0.22 11.66
N GLN A 99 -15.24 1.41 11.07
CA GLN A 99 -14.70 1.56 9.72
C GLN A 99 -14.05 2.93 9.51
N MET A 100 -13.03 2.96 8.66
CA MET A 100 -12.35 4.16 8.18
C MET A 100 -12.44 4.23 6.65
N GLN A 101 -12.56 5.45 6.12
CA GLN A 101 -12.62 5.65 4.68
C GLN A 101 -11.83 6.89 4.24
N TRP A 102 -11.21 6.79 3.07
CA TRP A 102 -10.76 7.93 2.29
C TRP A 102 -11.62 8.01 1.03
N ILE A 103 -12.23 9.18 0.81
CA ILE A 103 -13.11 9.43 -0.33
C ILE A 103 -12.62 10.67 -1.06
N SER A 104 -12.18 10.51 -2.30
CA SER A 104 -11.82 11.61 -3.20
C SER A 104 -12.62 11.48 -4.50
N LYS A 105 -12.29 12.30 -5.50
CA LYS A 105 -12.92 12.22 -6.81
C LYS A 105 -12.65 10.88 -7.51
N ASP A 106 -11.42 10.40 -7.43
CA ASP A 106 -10.92 9.27 -8.23
C ASP A 106 -10.60 8.03 -7.35
N ASN A 107 -10.55 8.19 -6.02
CA ASN A 107 -10.20 7.12 -5.08
C ASN A 107 -11.26 6.92 -3.98
N LEU A 108 -11.59 5.65 -3.72
CA LEU A 108 -12.36 5.20 -2.56
C LEU A 108 -11.60 4.08 -1.86
N ILE A 109 -11.12 4.35 -0.65
CA ILE A 109 -10.45 3.36 0.20
C ILE A 109 -11.32 3.15 1.43
N VAL A 110 -11.58 1.88 1.76
CA VAL A 110 -12.41 1.48 2.89
C VAL A 110 -11.70 0.37 3.64
N ASN A 111 -11.45 0.59 4.94
CA ASN A 111 -10.87 -0.41 5.82
C ASN A 111 -11.75 -0.60 7.05
N SER A 112 -12.04 -1.85 7.39
CA SER A 112 -12.52 -2.18 8.74
C SER A 112 -11.40 -2.00 9.76
N VAL A 113 -11.73 -2.00 11.06
CA VAL A 113 -10.71 -2.03 12.12
C VAL A 113 -9.79 -3.24 11.98
N GLN A 114 -10.32 -4.40 11.58
CA GLN A 114 -9.53 -5.61 11.41
C GLN A 114 -8.56 -5.51 10.21
N ASP A 115 -8.95 -4.83 9.14
CA ASP A 115 -8.05 -4.53 8.03
C ASP A 115 -6.95 -3.58 8.49
N ALA A 116 -7.29 -2.51 9.20
CA ALA A 116 -6.29 -1.56 9.67
C ALA A 116 -5.29 -2.20 10.64
N ILE A 117 -5.72 -3.12 11.50
CA ILE A 117 -4.81 -3.89 12.38
C ILE A 117 -3.85 -4.76 11.55
N ARG A 118 -4.35 -5.40 10.49
CA ARG A 118 -3.52 -6.21 9.60
C ARG A 118 -2.50 -5.34 8.87
N ASN A 119 -2.94 -4.20 8.31
CA ASN A 119 -2.09 -3.25 7.62
C ASN A 119 -1.01 -2.72 8.55
N GLY A 120 -1.34 -2.42 9.82
CA GLY A 120 -0.38 -1.99 10.83
C GLY A 120 0.65 -3.05 11.23
N ALA A 121 0.35 -4.34 11.03
CA ALA A 121 1.31 -5.43 11.25
C ALA A 121 2.20 -5.67 10.03
N ASN A 122 1.70 -5.40 8.83
CA ASN A 122 2.35 -5.76 7.56
C ASN A 122 2.97 -4.56 6.80
N GLY A 123 2.62 -3.33 7.16
CA GLY A 123 3.02 -2.11 6.43
C GLY A 123 2.27 -1.90 5.11
N GLU A 124 1.03 -2.39 5.00
CA GLU A 124 0.22 -2.24 3.78
C GLU A 124 -0.41 -0.85 3.66
N ASP A 125 -0.68 -0.42 2.42
CA ASP A 125 -1.38 0.83 2.11
C ASP A 125 -2.79 0.89 2.71
N GLY A 126 -3.28 2.11 2.92
CA GLY A 126 -4.58 2.39 3.51
C GLY A 126 -4.50 2.72 5.00
N PHE A 127 -5.62 2.59 5.70
CA PHE A 127 -5.64 2.85 7.14
C PHE A 127 -4.89 1.75 7.88
N TYR A 128 -4.14 2.13 8.91
CA TYR A 128 -3.43 1.19 9.77
C TYR A 128 -3.63 1.51 11.25
N ILE A 129 -3.57 0.46 12.07
CA ILE A 129 -3.56 0.51 13.54
C ILE A 129 -2.50 -0.50 13.99
N SER A 130 -1.43 -0.04 14.62
CA SER A 130 -0.31 -0.92 15.04
C SER A 130 -0.24 -1.11 16.56
N GLY A 131 0.34 -2.24 16.96
CA GLY A 131 0.54 -2.60 18.36
C GLY A 131 -0.78 -2.75 19.12
N ASN A 132 -0.93 -2.01 20.21
CA ASN A 132 -2.15 -1.90 21.01
C ASN A 132 -3.01 -0.67 20.63
N GLY A 133 -2.89 -0.19 19.38
CA GLY A 133 -3.50 1.07 18.93
C GLY A 133 -2.67 2.31 19.24
N GLN A 134 -1.40 2.14 19.62
CA GLN A 134 -0.49 3.24 19.94
C GLN A 134 -0.20 4.14 18.73
N TYR A 135 -0.15 3.56 17.53
CA TYR A 135 0.03 4.32 16.30
C TYR A 135 -1.07 3.94 15.31
N SER A 136 -1.79 4.95 14.83
CA SER A 136 -2.84 4.79 13.84
C SER A 136 -2.70 5.88 12.79
N GLY A 137 -2.92 5.53 11.54
CA GLY A 137 -2.72 6.46 10.45
C GLY A 137 -3.28 5.95 9.15
N PHE A 138 -2.91 6.63 8.08
CA PHE A 138 -3.26 6.29 6.72
C PHE A 138 -2.02 6.45 5.84
N ILE A 139 -1.59 5.35 5.22
CA ILE A 139 -0.50 5.32 4.24
C ILE A 139 -1.13 5.36 2.86
N TYR A 140 -0.55 6.15 1.96
CA TYR A 140 -1.07 6.27 0.59
C TYR A 140 0.05 6.29 -0.46
N PRO A 141 -0.22 5.71 -1.64
CA PRO A 141 0.74 5.72 -2.73
C PRO A 141 0.93 7.13 -3.28
N ASP A 142 2.07 7.32 -3.97
CA ASP A 142 2.46 8.59 -4.59
C ASP A 142 1.41 9.18 -5.53
N MET A 143 0.65 8.32 -6.21
CA MET A 143 -0.42 8.72 -7.13
C MET A 143 -1.58 9.47 -6.47
N MET A 144 -1.70 9.40 -5.14
CA MET A 144 -2.72 10.11 -4.36
C MET A 144 -2.20 11.41 -3.74
N LYS A 145 -0.94 11.79 -3.97
CA LYS A 145 -0.37 13.06 -3.48
C LYS A 145 -1.15 14.23 -4.04
N GLY A 146 -1.54 15.15 -3.16
CA GLY A 146 -2.34 16.32 -3.54
C GLY A 146 -3.82 15.99 -3.76
N ASP A 147 -4.27 14.74 -3.58
CA ASP A 147 -5.68 14.40 -3.65
C ASP A 147 -6.46 15.22 -2.62
N GLU A 148 -7.47 15.93 -3.10
CA GLU A 148 -8.48 16.55 -2.26
C GLU A 148 -9.61 15.57 -2.00
N GLY A 149 -9.87 15.32 -0.72
CA GLY A 149 -10.85 14.32 -0.33
C GLY A 149 -11.35 14.51 1.09
N GLN A 150 -11.98 13.45 1.59
CA GLN A 150 -12.62 13.38 2.88
C GLN A 150 -12.14 12.11 3.58
N VAL A 151 -11.63 12.26 4.79
CA VAL A 151 -11.53 11.13 5.72
C VAL A 151 -12.85 10.96 6.46
N VAL A 152 -13.28 9.71 6.62
CA VAL A 152 -14.51 9.32 7.31
C VAL A 152 -14.20 8.27 8.35
N PHE A 153 -14.69 8.46 9.58
CA PHE A 153 -14.67 7.45 10.63
C PHE A 153 -16.12 7.12 11.00
N LEU A 154 -16.47 5.84 10.90
CA LEU A 154 -17.77 5.30 11.27
C LEU A 154 -17.65 4.61 12.62
N PHE A 155 -18.53 4.96 13.54
CA PHE A 155 -18.66 4.37 14.86
C PHE A 155 -20.02 3.69 14.97
N ILE A 156 -20.05 2.51 15.58
CA ILE A 156 -21.26 1.71 15.75
C ILE A 156 -21.39 1.29 17.22
N ASP A 157 -22.61 1.31 17.75
CA ASP A 157 -22.92 0.79 19.09
C ASP A 157 -23.46 -0.65 19.07
N ALA A 158 -23.77 -1.21 20.23
CA ALA A 158 -24.29 -2.58 20.34
C ALA A 158 -25.73 -2.76 19.80
N GLN A 159 -26.40 -1.68 19.39
CA GLN A 159 -27.74 -1.66 18.81
C GLN A 159 -27.71 -1.36 17.30
N ASP A 160 -26.53 -1.36 16.68
CA ASP A 160 -26.29 -1.01 15.28
C ASP A 160 -26.65 0.45 14.92
N ASN A 161 -26.70 1.35 15.91
CA ASN A 161 -26.78 2.79 15.61
C ASN A 161 -25.42 3.30 15.14
N ASP A 162 -25.41 4.22 14.18
CA ASP A 162 -24.19 4.78 13.63
C ASP A 162 -23.93 6.23 14.04
N LEU A 163 -22.65 6.56 14.17
CA LEU A 163 -22.15 7.92 14.24
C LEU A 163 -21.00 8.07 13.27
N THR A 164 -20.99 9.18 12.52
CA THR A 164 -19.94 9.42 11.53
C THR A 164 -19.23 10.73 11.80
N TRP A 165 -17.90 10.68 11.84
CA TRP A 165 -17.05 11.86 11.84
C TRP A 165 -16.40 12.02 10.46
N LYS A 166 -16.36 13.25 9.95
CA LYS A 166 -15.83 13.56 8.61
C LYS A 166 -14.93 14.79 8.67
N LYS A 167 -13.83 14.75 7.93
CA LYS A 167 -12.98 15.94 7.72
C LYS A 167 -12.48 15.98 6.29
N LYS A 168 -12.63 17.14 5.65
CA LYS A 168 -11.99 17.41 4.36
C LYS A 168 -10.50 17.63 4.57
N LEU A 169 -9.69 17.00 3.76
CA LEU A 169 -8.23 17.07 3.80
C LEU A 169 -7.70 17.10 2.36
N THR A 170 -6.51 17.67 2.21
CA THR A 170 -5.67 17.47 1.03
C THR A 170 -4.54 16.56 1.46
N LEU A 171 -4.32 15.45 0.77
CA LEU A 171 -3.17 14.59 1.05
C LEU A 171 -1.90 15.35 0.73
N SER A 172 -1.00 15.42 1.70
CA SER A 172 0.19 16.25 1.59
C SER A 172 0.97 15.86 0.32
N PRO A 173 1.21 16.79 -0.62
CA PRO A 173 2.33 16.60 -1.53
C PRO A 173 3.56 16.54 -0.61
N SER A 174 4.30 15.43 -0.65
CA SER A 174 5.46 15.19 0.22
C SER A 174 6.28 16.47 0.52
N ALA A 175 6.87 16.58 1.72
CA ALA A 175 7.68 17.71 2.18
C ALA A 175 8.95 18.02 1.37
N ASN A 176 9.08 17.54 0.15
CA ASN A 176 10.12 17.93 -0.79
C ASN A 176 9.57 18.64 -2.05
N SER A 177 8.47 19.38 -1.91
CA SER A 177 8.03 20.37 -2.90
C SER A 177 7.75 21.73 -2.26
N GLN A 178 8.72 22.27 -1.53
CA GLN A 178 8.89 23.73 -1.44
C GLN A 178 9.95 24.15 -2.46
N GLU A 179 9.50 24.78 -3.53
CA GLU A 179 10.33 25.64 -4.37
C GLU A 179 11.10 26.64 -3.47
N GLY A 180 12.43 26.60 -3.57
CA GLY A 180 13.26 27.74 -3.19
C GLY A 180 13.94 27.67 -1.82
N SER A 181 14.84 26.72 -1.60
CA SER A 181 16.18 27.06 -1.07
C SER A 181 17.15 25.92 -1.31
N LYS A 182 18.36 26.26 -1.77
CA LYS A 182 19.52 25.37 -1.81
C LYS A 182 19.87 24.99 -0.37
N ASP A 183 19.46 23.82 0.09
CA ASP A 183 20.13 23.15 1.20
C ASP A 183 20.74 21.85 0.66
N GLU A 184 22.06 21.88 0.45
CA GLU A 184 22.87 20.79 -0.12
C GLU A 184 23.02 19.57 0.81
N ASN A 185 22.13 19.40 1.80
CA ASN A 185 22.20 18.28 2.76
C ASN A 185 20.83 17.75 3.18
N ALA A 186 19.83 17.75 2.30
CA ALA A 186 18.72 16.81 2.47
C ALA A 186 19.29 15.40 2.31
N VAL A 187 19.22 14.58 3.35
CA VAL A 187 19.67 13.18 3.31
C VAL A 187 18.74 12.45 2.34
N GLU A 188 19.15 12.33 1.09
CA GLU A 188 18.43 11.55 0.08
C GLU A 188 18.33 10.10 0.57
N ASN A 189 17.11 9.56 0.56
CA ASN A 189 16.85 8.17 0.92
C ASN A 189 17.14 7.27 -0.30
N PRO A 190 18.01 6.25 -0.16
CA PRO A 190 18.31 5.34 -1.26
C PRO A 190 17.12 4.49 -1.69
N GLN A 191 16.21 4.14 -0.77
CA GLN A 191 15.02 3.36 -1.12
C GLN A 191 14.04 4.20 -1.96
N ASP A 192 13.80 5.46 -1.60
CA ASP A 192 12.97 6.37 -2.42
C ASP A 192 13.51 6.51 -3.85
N THR A 193 14.84 6.53 -4.01
CA THR A 193 15.49 6.60 -5.34
C THR A 193 15.20 5.35 -6.17
N LEU A 194 15.27 4.18 -5.54
CA LEU A 194 14.90 2.90 -6.16
C LEU A 194 13.42 2.88 -6.54
N GLU A 195 12.53 3.21 -5.61
CA GLU A 195 11.08 3.19 -5.84
C GLU A 195 10.66 4.15 -6.96
N GLN A 196 11.20 5.37 -6.96
CA GLN A 196 10.95 6.33 -8.04
C GLN A 196 11.47 5.83 -9.39
N TYR A 197 12.59 5.10 -9.41
CA TYR A 197 13.12 4.53 -10.64
C TYR A 197 12.24 3.40 -11.16
N ILE A 198 11.79 2.49 -10.30
CA ILE A 198 10.85 1.44 -10.68
C ILE A 198 9.52 2.04 -11.15
N LEU A 199 9.00 3.05 -10.45
CA LEU A 199 7.79 3.76 -10.84
C LEU A 199 7.93 4.45 -12.20
N ALA A 200 9.10 5.03 -12.50
CA ALA A 200 9.38 5.61 -13.82
C ALA A 200 9.39 4.53 -14.92
N ILE A 201 9.86 3.31 -14.64
CA ILE A 201 9.73 2.17 -15.55
C ILE A 201 8.25 1.83 -15.77
N THR A 202 7.47 1.66 -14.68
CA THR A 202 6.04 1.33 -14.72
C THR A 202 5.25 2.33 -15.55
N ASN A 203 5.52 3.62 -15.37
CA ASN A 203 4.84 4.72 -16.05
C ASN A 203 5.38 5.01 -17.45
N GLN A 204 6.40 4.27 -17.90
CA GLN A 204 7.13 4.54 -19.14
C GLN A 204 7.68 5.97 -19.22
N ASP A 205 8.07 6.55 -18.08
CA ASP A 205 8.59 7.91 -17.98
C ASP A 205 10.09 7.95 -18.26
N ALA A 206 10.44 7.97 -19.55
CA ALA A 206 11.82 8.05 -20.01
C ALA A 206 12.54 9.32 -19.51
N GLY A 207 11.82 10.44 -19.37
CA GLY A 207 12.39 11.67 -18.83
C GLY A 207 12.88 11.48 -17.41
N LYS A 208 12.04 10.87 -16.56
CA LYS A 208 12.40 10.58 -15.17
C LYS A 208 13.52 9.56 -15.05
N LEU A 209 13.58 8.56 -15.93
CA LEU A 209 14.70 7.62 -15.97
C LEU A 209 16.03 8.29 -16.28
N VAL A 210 16.05 9.30 -17.18
CA VAL A 210 17.29 10.06 -17.46
C VAL A 210 17.78 10.81 -16.23
N GLU A 211 16.87 11.31 -15.38
CA GLU A 211 17.22 11.99 -14.13
C GLU A 211 17.82 11.01 -13.11
N LEU A 212 17.15 9.88 -12.91
CA LEU A 212 17.43 8.89 -11.86
C LEU A 212 18.56 7.91 -12.24
N TYR A 213 18.85 7.74 -13.53
CA TYR A 213 19.89 6.83 -13.99
C TYR A 213 21.28 7.49 -13.96
N GLY A 214 22.20 6.86 -13.23
CA GLY A 214 23.60 7.26 -13.10
C GLY A 214 24.59 6.28 -13.76
N GLY A 215 24.09 5.18 -14.33
CA GLY A 215 24.89 4.18 -15.02
C GLY A 215 25.33 4.56 -16.43
N SER A 216 25.89 3.58 -17.13
CA SER A 216 26.41 3.76 -18.49
C SER A 216 25.33 3.58 -19.56
N TYR A 217 25.20 4.57 -20.44
CA TYR A 217 24.30 4.51 -21.60
C TYR A 217 24.85 3.64 -22.74
N ASN A 218 26.08 3.13 -22.65
CA ASN A 218 26.70 2.38 -23.75
C ASN A 218 25.87 1.16 -24.16
N GLY A 219 25.21 0.48 -23.21
CA GLY A 219 24.32 -0.63 -23.51
C GLY A 219 23.14 -0.22 -24.40
N LEU A 220 22.48 0.89 -24.06
CA LEU A 220 21.36 1.44 -24.84
C LEU A 220 21.81 1.95 -26.21
N VAL A 221 22.95 2.65 -26.26
CA VAL A 221 23.52 3.15 -27.53
C VAL A 221 23.85 2.01 -28.48
N ASN A 222 24.40 0.90 -27.95
CA ASN A 222 24.71 -0.27 -28.76
C ASN A 222 23.44 -0.99 -29.23
N LEU A 223 22.39 -1.03 -28.40
CA LEU A 223 21.11 -1.64 -28.72
C LEU A 223 20.35 -0.82 -29.79
N PHE A 224 20.47 0.51 -29.75
CA PHE A 224 19.78 1.45 -30.64
C PHE A 224 20.77 2.33 -31.41
N SER A 225 21.57 1.69 -32.26
CA SER A 225 22.66 2.35 -33.01
C SER A 225 22.20 3.44 -34.00
N GLU A 226 20.91 3.45 -34.37
CA GLU A 226 20.30 4.48 -35.23
C GLU A 226 19.82 5.72 -34.46
N THR A 227 19.78 5.66 -33.13
CA THR A 227 19.36 6.76 -32.25
C THR A 227 20.56 7.64 -31.89
N ASP A 228 20.36 8.96 -31.81
CA ASP A 228 21.41 9.88 -31.37
C ASP A 228 21.89 9.47 -29.96
N PRO A 229 23.19 9.14 -29.77
CA PRO A 229 23.71 8.70 -28.48
C PRO A 229 23.60 9.77 -27.39
N ASN A 230 23.36 11.04 -27.74
CA ASN A 230 23.14 12.12 -26.80
C ASN A 230 21.66 12.28 -26.42
N ASP A 231 20.74 11.71 -27.19
CA ASP A 231 19.31 11.71 -26.90
C ASP A 231 18.95 10.57 -25.94
N LYS A 232 19.39 10.74 -24.69
CA LYS A 232 19.21 9.78 -23.61
C LYS A 232 17.75 9.44 -23.36
N GLN A 233 16.86 10.42 -23.51
CA GLN A 233 15.43 10.21 -23.35
C GLN A 233 14.94 9.27 -24.46
N LYS A 234 15.33 9.53 -25.72
CA LYS A 234 14.89 8.67 -26.83
C LYS A 234 15.39 7.23 -26.71
N LEU A 235 16.62 7.06 -26.22
CA LEU A 235 17.18 5.73 -25.92
C LEU A 235 16.33 4.98 -24.89
N PHE A 236 15.91 5.64 -23.81
CA PHE A 236 15.03 5.02 -22.80
C PHE A 236 13.62 4.77 -23.32
N GLU A 237 13.04 5.67 -24.12
CA GLU A 237 11.73 5.45 -24.74
C GLU A 237 11.72 4.17 -25.58
N GLN A 238 12.74 3.96 -26.41
CA GLN A 238 12.88 2.75 -27.20
C GLN A 238 13.09 1.52 -26.33
N TYR A 239 13.89 1.65 -25.26
CA TYR A 239 14.13 0.55 -24.32
C TYR A 239 12.86 0.10 -23.61
N LEU A 240 12.10 1.05 -23.06
CA LEU A 240 10.84 0.79 -22.34
C LEU A 240 9.77 0.17 -23.25
N ASN A 241 9.75 0.53 -24.53
CA ASN A 241 8.83 -0.09 -25.51
C ASN A 241 9.09 -1.59 -25.76
N MET A 242 10.29 -2.08 -25.43
CA MET A 242 10.64 -3.50 -25.55
C MET A 242 10.42 -4.29 -24.27
N MET A 243 10.14 -3.60 -23.16
CA MET A 243 9.98 -4.22 -21.86
C MET A 243 8.51 -4.53 -21.55
N PRO A 244 8.24 -5.63 -20.83
CA PRO A 244 6.94 -5.78 -20.20
C PRO A 244 6.75 -4.68 -19.16
N LYS A 245 5.49 -4.29 -18.93
CA LYS A 245 5.17 -3.41 -17.82
C LYS A 245 5.31 -4.19 -16.52
N ILE A 246 6.06 -3.60 -15.59
CA ILE A 246 6.40 -4.18 -14.30
C ILE A 246 6.21 -3.15 -13.20
N SER A 247 5.95 -3.61 -11.98
CA SER A 247 5.88 -2.81 -10.76
C SER A 247 6.76 -3.42 -9.66
N LEU A 248 7.13 -2.61 -8.67
CA LEU A 248 7.81 -3.09 -7.48
C LEU A 248 6.82 -3.90 -6.65
N LYS A 249 7.17 -5.15 -6.34
CA LYS A 249 6.39 -5.99 -5.42
C LYS A 249 6.93 -5.89 -4.00
N GLU A 250 8.22 -6.12 -3.83
CA GLU A 250 8.84 -6.17 -2.50
C GLU A 250 10.34 -5.85 -2.56
N VAL A 251 10.82 -5.12 -1.54
CA VAL A 251 12.25 -4.99 -1.24
C VAL A 251 12.63 -6.06 -0.23
N LEU A 252 13.37 -7.08 -0.68
CA LEU A 252 13.76 -8.22 0.16
C LEU A 252 14.95 -7.90 1.06
N GLU A 253 15.89 -7.11 0.55
CA GLU A 253 17.13 -6.77 1.25
C GLU A 253 17.60 -5.38 0.85
N GLN A 254 18.09 -4.63 1.84
CA GLN A 254 18.88 -3.41 1.65
C GLN A 254 20.19 -3.54 2.40
N THR A 255 21.30 -3.39 1.67
CA THR A 255 22.65 -3.43 2.22
C THR A 255 23.34 -2.09 1.95
N GLU A 256 23.72 -1.38 3.02
CA GLU A 256 24.61 -0.23 2.92
C GLU A 256 26.05 -0.71 2.66
N VAL A 257 26.56 -0.46 1.46
CA VAL A 257 27.96 -0.75 1.10
C VAL A 257 28.86 0.39 1.59
N SER A 258 28.37 1.62 1.49
CA SER A 258 28.96 2.82 2.07
C SER A 258 27.90 3.92 2.17
N LYS A 259 28.24 5.04 2.82
CA LYS A 259 27.38 6.25 2.87
C LYS A 259 26.89 6.78 1.50
N ASP A 260 27.55 6.38 0.42
CA ASP A 260 27.28 6.83 -0.94
C ASP A 260 26.88 5.66 -1.88
N GLU A 261 26.73 4.44 -1.35
CA GLU A 261 26.44 3.25 -2.17
C GLU A 261 25.63 2.22 -1.39
N TYR A 262 24.48 1.83 -1.94
CA TYR A 262 23.52 0.91 -1.36
C TYR A 262 23.15 -0.14 -2.40
N LYS A 263 22.94 -1.37 -1.94
CA LYS A 263 22.48 -2.49 -2.78
C LYS A 263 21.12 -2.96 -2.29
N PHE A 264 20.25 -3.24 -3.24
CA PHE A 264 18.91 -3.71 -3.00
C PHE A 264 18.72 -5.04 -3.71
N VAL A 265 18.08 -5.99 -3.02
CA VAL A 265 17.53 -7.20 -3.64
C VAL A 265 16.02 -7.05 -3.61
N ILE A 266 15.38 -7.09 -4.78
CA ILE A 266 13.94 -6.85 -4.92
C ILE A 266 13.26 -7.98 -5.70
N THR A 267 11.94 -8.01 -5.60
CA THR A 267 11.07 -8.71 -6.55
C THR A 267 10.20 -7.69 -7.28
N LEU A 268 9.97 -7.97 -8.55
CA LEU A 268 9.09 -7.20 -9.42
C LEU A 268 7.91 -8.09 -9.81
N GLU A 269 6.77 -7.48 -10.12
CA GLU A 269 5.60 -8.16 -10.65
C GLU A 269 5.22 -7.59 -12.02
N GLN A 270 4.55 -8.40 -12.82
CA GLN A 270 3.99 -8.01 -14.12
C GLN A 270 2.54 -7.53 -13.95
N GLU A 271 1.95 -6.97 -15.00
CA GLU A 271 0.54 -6.51 -14.98
C GLU A 271 -0.47 -7.61 -14.61
N ASP A 272 -0.16 -8.89 -14.85
CA ASP A 272 -1.00 -10.03 -14.48
C ASP A 272 -0.79 -10.51 -13.02
N GLY A 273 0.06 -9.83 -12.25
CA GLY A 273 0.41 -10.16 -10.87
C GLY A 273 1.42 -11.30 -10.73
N SER A 274 1.88 -11.89 -11.83
CA SER A 274 2.96 -12.89 -11.79
C SER A 274 4.30 -12.21 -11.48
N LEU A 275 5.22 -12.97 -10.87
CA LEU A 275 6.57 -12.48 -10.63
C LEU A 275 7.31 -12.26 -11.95
N PHE A 276 8.01 -11.16 -12.05
CA PHE A 276 8.90 -10.89 -13.16
C PHE A 276 10.21 -11.67 -12.99
N GLU A 277 10.40 -12.66 -13.84
CA GLU A 277 11.58 -13.52 -13.81
C GLU A 277 12.62 -13.08 -14.85
N THR A 278 13.88 -13.10 -14.42
CA THR A 278 15.05 -12.90 -15.27
C THR A 278 15.84 -14.21 -15.37
N ARG A 279 16.64 -14.36 -16.44
CA ARG A 279 17.49 -15.52 -16.63
C ARG A 279 18.95 -15.13 -16.39
N GLU A 280 19.55 -15.74 -15.38
CA GLU A 280 20.99 -15.68 -15.15
C GLU A 280 21.62 -17.01 -15.57
N ILE A 281 22.32 -17.03 -16.71
CA ILE A 281 22.99 -18.20 -17.30
C ILE A 281 21.99 -19.34 -17.55
N ASP A 282 21.80 -20.23 -16.55
CA ASP A 282 20.95 -21.42 -16.60
C ASP A 282 19.87 -21.44 -15.51
N THR A 283 19.75 -20.36 -14.72
CA THR A 283 18.77 -20.25 -13.63
C THR A 283 17.78 -19.12 -13.88
N LEU A 284 16.49 -19.42 -13.70
CA LEU A 284 15.44 -18.41 -13.56
C LEU A 284 15.46 -17.88 -12.14
N THR A 285 15.41 -16.56 -12.00
CA THR A 285 15.33 -15.87 -10.70
C THR A 285 14.35 -14.71 -10.80
N ASP A 286 13.50 -14.60 -9.78
CA ASP A 286 12.60 -13.47 -9.52
C ASP A 286 13.28 -12.37 -8.69
N LYS A 287 14.48 -12.66 -8.16
CA LYS A 287 15.27 -11.73 -7.38
C LYS A 287 16.20 -10.93 -8.29
N ILE A 288 16.09 -9.62 -8.19
CA ILE A 288 16.89 -8.68 -8.98
C ILE A 288 17.71 -7.82 -8.02
N THR A 289 18.99 -7.64 -8.35
CA THR A 289 19.87 -6.76 -7.59
C THR A 289 20.00 -5.41 -8.29
N TYR A 290 19.78 -4.33 -7.55
CA TYR A 290 20.03 -2.96 -7.98
C TYR A 290 21.01 -2.26 -7.03
N THR A 291 21.78 -1.32 -7.58
CA THR A 291 22.68 -0.45 -6.84
C THR A 291 22.20 0.99 -6.96
N VAL A 292 22.01 1.63 -5.81
CA VAL A 292 21.81 3.08 -5.68
C VAL A 292 23.12 3.69 -5.23
N LYS A 293 23.63 4.65 -6.00
CA LYS A 293 24.93 5.30 -5.73
C LYS A 293 24.85 6.80 -5.88
N ARG A 294 25.60 7.53 -5.05
CA ARG A 294 25.75 8.98 -5.19
C ARG A 294 26.63 9.31 -6.40
N VAL A 295 26.05 10.01 -7.37
CA VAL A 295 26.69 10.51 -8.59
C VAL A 295 26.36 12.00 -8.71
N ASP A 296 27.39 12.85 -8.78
CA ASP A 296 27.24 14.31 -8.86
C ASP A 296 26.37 14.90 -7.73
N GLY A 297 26.53 14.38 -6.51
CA GLY A 297 25.83 14.83 -5.32
C GLY A 297 24.45 14.21 -5.11
N LYS A 298 23.91 13.46 -6.08
CA LYS A 298 22.58 12.85 -6.01
C LYS A 298 22.63 11.32 -6.03
N LEU A 299 21.78 10.66 -5.28
CA LEU A 299 21.57 9.21 -5.39
C LEU A 299 20.94 8.87 -6.75
N LYS A 300 21.48 7.86 -7.40
CA LYS A 300 21.09 7.40 -8.73
C LYS A 300 21.18 5.90 -8.86
N MET A 301 20.39 5.34 -9.76
CA MET A 301 20.39 3.93 -10.12
C MET A 301 21.50 3.63 -11.12
N MET A 302 22.22 2.53 -10.88
CA MET A 302 23.41 2.20 -11.67
C MET A 302 23.15 1.18 -12.78
N GLU A 303 22.14 0.33 -12.61
CA GLU A 303 21.76 -0.72 -13.55
C GLU A 303 20.57 -0.28 -14.41
N LEU A 304 20.58 -0.72 -15.68
CA LEU A 304 19.42 -0.54 -16.54
C LEU A 304 18.25 -1.38 -16.00
N PRO A 305 16.99 -0.99 -16.29
CA PRO A 305 15.85 -1.83 -15.99
C PRO A 305 16.06 -3.21 -16.61
N HIS A 306 15.87 -4.30 -15.88
CA HIS A 306 16.05 -5.63 -16.47
C HIS A 306 14.93 -5.91 -17.48
N GLY A 307 15.25 -5.95 -18.77
CA GLY A 307 14.37 -6.49 -19.80
C GLY A 307 14.58 -8.00 -19.99
N GLN A 308 13.53 -8.71 -20.42
CA GLN A 308 13.70 -10.03 -21.05
C GLN A 308 14.32 -9.84 -22.43
N LEU A 309 15.63 -9.57 -22.48
CA LEU A 309 16.35 -9.64 -23.74
C LEU A 309 16.52 -11.12 -24.08
N SER A 310 15.62 -11.62 -24.92
CA SER A 310 15.79 -12.89 -25.62
C SER A 310 17.06 -12.77 -26.48
N TYR A 311 18.18 -13.32 -25.99
CA TYR A 311 19.35 -13.59 -26.83
C TYR A 311 19.13 -14.87 -27.64
#